data_AF-K0YI63-F1
#
_entry.id   AF-K0YI63-F1
#
_cell.length_a   1.000
_cell.length_b   1.000
_cell.length_c   1.000
_cell.angle_alpha   90.00
_cell.angle_beta   90.00
_cell.angle_gamma   90.00
#
_symmetry.space_group_name_H-M   'P 1'
#
loop_
_entity.id
_entity.type
_entity.pdbx_description
1 polymer ?
#
loop_
_entity_poly.entity_id
_entity_poly.type
_entity_poly.pdbx_seq_one_letter_code
_entity_poly.pdbx_strand_id
1 'polypeptide(L)' 'MRVNQLQYFESVARNLSFTKAAEECHVAQPAISQQIHALEQEL' A
#
# COMPACT_ATOMS: atom_id res chain seq x y z
N MET A 1 -10.56 -4.40 7.77
CA MET A 1 -9.56 -3.33 7.67
C MET A 1 -8.43 -3.59 8.67
N ARG A 2 -7.15 -3.57 8.27
CA ARG A 2 -5.96 -3.72 9.14
C ARG A 2 -5.11 -2.44 9.14
N VAL A 3 -4.47 -2.12 10.27
CA VAL A 3 -3.64 -0.90 10.43
C VAL A 3 -2.53 -0.82 9.36
N ASN A 4 -1.89 -1.93 9.03
CA ASN A 4 -0.82 -1.95 8.03
C ASN A 4 -1.32 -1.63 6.61
N GLN A 5 -2.56 -1.99 6.27
CA GLN A 5 -3.15 -1.64 4.96
C GLN A 5 -3.36 -0.12 4.85
N LEU A 6 -3.77 0.53 5.94
CA LEU A 6 -3.93 1.99 5.97
C LEU A 6 -2.59 2.73 5.85
N GLN A 7 -1.51 2.20 6.44
CA GLN A 7 -0.16 2.76 6.25
C GLN A 7 0.30 2.66 4.80
N TYR A 8 0.11 1.52 4.15
CA TYR A 8 0.46 1.36 2.73
C TYR A 8 -0.42 2.25 1.85
N PHE A 9 -1.70 2.37 2.16
CA PHE A 9 -2.62 3.26 1.44
C PHE A 9 -2.21 4.74 1.56
N GLU A 10 -1.87 5.20 2.77
CA GLU A 10 -1.37 6.56 2.99
C GLU A 10 -0.10 6.82 2.17
N SER A 11 0.89 5.92 2.22
CA SER A 11 2.14 6.09 1.48
C SER A 11 1.91 6.08 -0.04
N VAL A 12 1.05 5.19 -0.56
CA VAL A 12 0.69 5.16 -1.99
C VAL A 12 0.00 6.46 -2.40
N ALA A 13 -0.94 6.96 -1.60
CA ALA A 13 -1.66 8.20 -1.88
C ALA A 13 -0.74 9.43 -1.85
N ARG A 14 0.20 9.48 -0.90
CA ARG A 14 1.20 10.56 -0.78
C ARG A 14 2.21 10.55 -1.92
N ASN A 15 2.66 9.38 -2.35
CA ASN A 15 3.68 9.24 -3.41
C ASN A 15 3.08 9.24 -4.83
N LEU A 16 1.78 8.98 -4.97
CA LEU A 16 1.10 8.71 -6.24
C LEU A 16 1.80 7.61 -7.07
N SER A 17 2.47 6.68 -6.39
CA SER A 17 3.30 5.65 -7.01
C SER A 17 3.47 4.45 -6.08
N PHE A 18 3.07 3.28 -6.56
CA PHE A 18 3.26 2.02 -5.84
C PHE A 18 4.73 1.66 -5.65
N THR A 19 5.59 1.96 -6.64
CA THR A 19 7.02 1.67 -6.57
C THR A 19 7.70 2.51 -5.48
N LYS A 20 7.44 3.83 -5.45
CA LYS A 20 7.99 4.71 -4.42
C LYS A 20 7.49 4.37 -3.02
N ALA A 21 6.20 4.04 -2.89
CA ALA A 21 5.64 3.60 -1.62
C ALA A 21 6.29 2.30 -1.13
N ALA A 22 6.61 1.37 -2.04
CA ALA A 22 7.27 0.12 -1.71
C ALA A 22 8.72 0.33 -1.24
N GLU A 23 9.43 1.23 -1.90
CA GLU A 23 10.77 1.66 -1.47
C GLU A 23 10.74 2.35 -0.09
N GLU A 24 9.78 3.27 0.13
CA GLU A 24 9.60 3.97 1.41
C GLU A 24 9.23 3.01 2.55
N CYS A 25 8.33 2.07 2.30
CA CYS A 25 7.90 1.08 3.29
C CYS A 25 8.85 -0.13 3.41
N HIS A 26 9.96 -0.15 2.68
CA HIS A 26 10.94 -1.25 2.67
C HIS A 26 10.32 -2.63 2.39
N VAL A 27 9.41 -2.70 1.43
CA VAL A 27 8.73 -3.94 1.01
C VAL A 27 8.77 -4.09 -0.51
N ALA A 28 8.49 -5.30 -0.99
CA ALA A 28 8.34 -5.51 -2.43
C ALA A 28 7.06 -4.84 -2.95
N GLN A 29 7.12 -4.18 -4.12
CA GLN A 29 5.96 -3.54 -4.73
C GLN A 29 4.74 -4.46 -4.91
N PRO A 30 4.88 -5.75 -5.28
CA PRO A 30 3.74 -6.66 -5.34
C PRO A 30 3.02 -6.82 -4.00
N ALA A 31 3.74 -6.76 -2.87
CA ALA A 31 3.15 -6.87 -1.54
C ALA A 31 2.26 -5.65 -1.23
N ILE A 32 2.70 -4.43 -1.56
CA ILE A 32 1.85 -3.25 -1.42
C ILE A 32 0.62 -3.35 -2.33
N SER A 33 0.81 -3.70 -3.60
CA SER A 33 -0.30 -3.81 -4.55
C SER A 33 -1.38 -4.79 -4.05
N GLN A 34 -0.97 -5.96 -3.55
CA GLN A 34 -1.89 -6.95 -2.96
C GLN A 34 -2.62 -6.41 -1.72
N GLN A 35 -1.93 -5.67 -0.86
CA GLN A 35 -2.53 -5.11 0.35
C GLN A 35 -3.53 -3.99 0.08
N ILE A 36 -3.26 -3.16 -0.94
CA ILE A 36 -4.20 -2.14 -1.42
C ILE A 36 -5.42 -2.79 -2.05
N HIS A 37 -5.21 -3.78 -2.92
CA HIS A 37 -6.33 -4.49 -3.52
C HIS A 37 -7.20 -5.19 -2.48
N ALA A 38 -6.60 -5.84 -1.48
CA ALA A 38 -7.34 -6.43 -0.38
C ALA A 38 -8.13 -5.39 0.43
N LEU A 39 -7.58 -4.19 0.62
CA LEU A 39 -8.27 -3.08 1.28
C LEU A 39 -9.49 -2.61 0.46
N GLU A 40 -9.35 -2.49 -0.86
CA GLU A 40 -10.43 -2.10 -1.77
C GLU A 40 -11.58 -3.13 -1.79
N GLN A 41 -11.29 -4.42 -1.61
CA GLN A 41 -12.33 -5.47 -1.53
C GLN A 41 -13.09 -5.49 -0.20
N GLU A 42 -12.56 -4.85 0.84
CA GLU A 42 -13.18 -4.77 2.16
C GLU A 42 -14.12 -3.56 2.32
N LEU A 43 -14.18 -2.66 1.33
CA LEU A 43 -15.02 -1.45 1.27
C LEU A 43 -16.15 -1.61 0.26
#